data_AF-A0A7Y9EUR1-F1
#
_entry.id   AF-A0A7Y9EUR1-F1
#
_cell.length_a   1.000
_cell.length_b   1.000
_cell.length_c   1.000
_cell.angle_alpha   90.00
_cell.angle_beta   90.00
_cell.angle_gamma   90.00
#
_symmetry.space_group_name_H-M   'P 1'
#
loop_
_entity.id
_entity.type
_entity.pdbx_description
1 polymer ?
#
loop_
_entity_poly.entity_id
_entity_poly.type
_entity_poly.pdbx_seq_one_letter_code
_entity_poly.pdbx_strand_id
1 'polypeptide(L)' 'MPRNASLDRSVALGVEQVPMMSMLPAVHALRHNVRAYDATYAVLARAAQCSLLTLDARLAAAVPDCALLPTI' A
#
# COMPACT_ATOMS: atom_id res chain seq x y z
N MET A 1 -22.80 15.11 1.01
CA MET A 1 -22.70 13.85 0.24
C MET A 1 -22.77 12.70 1.23
N PRO A 2 -23.65 11.69 1.04
CA PRO A 2 -23.67 10.55 1.96
C PRO A 2 -22.36 9.77 1.78
N ARG A 3 -21.71 9.45 2.90
CA ARG A 3 -20.54 8.58 2.96
C ARG A 3 -20.99 7.24 2.37
N ASN A 4 -20.32 6.82 1.31
CA ASN A 4 -20.54 5.59 0.58
C ASN A 4 -20.48 4.38 1.51
N ALA A 5 -21.65 3.79 1.81
CA ALA A 5 -21.87 2.71 2.78
C ALA A 5 -20.98 1.46 2.59
N SER A 6 -20.34 1.28 1.42
CA SER A 6 -19.34 0.23 1.18
C SER A 6 -18.07 0.41 1.99
N LEU A 7 -17.68 1.66 2.30
CA LEU A 7 -16.43 1.96 3.03
C LEU A 7 -16.58 1.77 4.54
N ASP A 8 -17.80 1.84 5.08
CA ASP A 8 -18.05 1.67 6.51
C ASP A 8 -17.78 0.22 6.97
N ARG A 9 -17.90 -0.76 6.07
CA ARG A 9 -17.62 -2.18 6.37
C ARG A 9 -16.13 -2.44 6.64
N SER A 10 -15.23 -1.72 5.99
CA SER A 10 -13.78 -1.88 6.21
C SER A 10 -13.38 -1.52 7.64
N VAL A 11 -14.02 -0.49 8.20
CA VAL A 11 -13.80 -0.08 9.60
C VAL A 11 -14.21 -1.19 10.57
N ALA A 12 -15.32 -1.89 10.30
CA ALA A 12 -15.76 -3.03 11.12
C ALA A 12 -14.79 -4.23 11.08
N LEU A 13 -13.94 -4.32 10.05
CA LEU A 13 -12.87 -5.33 9.93
C LEU A 13 -11.53 -4.86 10.53
N GLY A 14 -11.49 -3.68 11.16
CA GLY A 14 -10.26 -3.09 11.67
C GLY A 14 -9.33 -2.56 10.58
N VAL A 15 -9.83 -2.37 9.35
CA VAL A 15 -9.05 -1.84 8.24
C VAL A 15 -9.12 -0.32 8.24
N GLU A 16 -7.96 0.31 8.40
CA GLU A 16 -7.80 1.76 8.25
C GLU A 16 -7.79 2.14 6.77
N GLN A 17 -8.53 3.20 6.43
CA GLN A 17 -8.54 3.76 5.08
C GLN A 17 -7.68 5.01 5.03
N VAL A 18 -6.60 4.94 4.25
CA VAL A 18 -5.66 6.04 4.10
C VAL A 18 -5.95 6.81 2.80
N PRO A 19 -6.10 8.16 2.84
CA PRO A 19 -6.33 8.96 1.64
C PRO A 19 -5.16 8.88 0.64
N MET A 20 -5.45 8.42 -0.58
CA MET A 20 -4.43 8.19 -1.60
C MET A 20 -3.86 9.46 -2.25
N MET A 21 -4.65 10.54 -2.33
CA MET A 21 -4.31 11.71 -3.17
C MET A 21 -2.98 12.38 -2.79
N SER A 22 -2.67 12.46 -1.50
CA SER A 22 -1.41 13.07 -1.01
C SER A 22 -0.18 12.24 -1.38
N MET A 23 -0.35 10.95 -1.67
CA MET A 23 0.74 10.01 -1.96
C MET A 23 1.06 9.90 -3.45
N LEU A 24 0.18 10.39 -4.34
CA LEU A 24 0.33 10.26 -5.79
C LEU A 24 1.69 10.72 -6.34
N PRO A 25 2.29 11.84 -5.87
CA PRO A 25 3.62 12.22 -6.35
C PRO A 25 4.69 11.17 -6.06
N ALA A 26 4.69 10.59 -4.85
CA ALA A 26 5.64 9.56 -4.45
C ALA A 26 5.38 8.22 -5.18
N VAL A 27 4.11 7.86 -5.38
CA VAL A 27 3.71 6.68 -6.18
C VAL A 27 4.18 6.84 -7.62
N HIS A 28 4.00 8.03 -8.20
CA HIS A 28 4.41 8.33 -9.57
C HIS A 28 5.93 8.24 -9.75
N ALA A 29 6.72 8.61 -8.73
CA ALA A 29 8.17 8.48 -8.75
C ALA A 29 8.65 7.01 -8.82
N LEU A 30 7.92 6.09 -8.19
CA LEU A 30 8.24 4.65 -8.16
C LEU A 30 7.75 3.87 -9.39
N ARG A 31 6.88 4.47 -10.22
CA ARG A 31 6.19 3.77 -11.33
C ARG A 31 7.10 3.16 -12.39
N HIS A 32 8.34 3.64 -12.48
CA HIS A 32 9.30 3.16 -13.48
C HIS A 32 9.83 1.76 -13.16
N ASN A 33 9.78 1.35 -11.89
CA ASN A 33 10.30 0.06 -11.43
C ASN A 33 9.21 -0.88 -10.91
N VAL A 34 8.03 -0.36 -10.58
CA VAL A 34 6.93 -1.10 -9.95
C VAL A 34 5.58 -0.66 -10.53
N ARG A 35 4.58 -1.54 -10.60
CA ARG A 35 3.24 -1.17 -11.06
C ARG A 35 2.65 -0.10 -10.13
N ALA A 36 1.78 0.77 -10.64
CA ALA A 36 1.22 1.87 -9.85
C ALA A 36 0.49 1.41 -8.56
N TYR A 37 -0.23 0.28 -8.63
CA TYR A 37 -0.88 -0.31 -7.45
C TYR A 37 0.14 -0.78 -6.41
N ASP A 38 1.15 -1.53 -6.84
CA ASP A 38 2.22 -2.02 -5.98
C ASP A 38 3.02 -0.89 -5.33
N ALA A 39 3.32 0.15 -6.11
CA ALA A 39 3.97 1.37 -5.61
C ALA A 39 3.13 2.08 -4.55
N THR A 40 1.80 2.02 -4.63
CA THR A 40 0.91 2.59 -3.62
C THR A 40 1.12 1.94 -2.26
N TYR A 41 1.18 0.61 -2.21
CA TYR A 41 1.43 -0.12 -0.96
C TYR A 41 2.82 0.14 -0.39
N ALA A 42 3.85 0.22 -1.26
CA ALA A 42 5.21 0.53 -0.83
C ALA A 42 5.33 1.94 -0.24
N VAL A 43 4.70 2.95 -0.86
CA VAL A 43 4.67 4.33 -0.34
C VAL A 43 3.88 4.40 0.97
N LEU A 44 2.76 3.66 1.07
CA LEU A 44 1.96 3.61 2.29
C LEU A 44 2.78 3.08 3.47
N ALA A 45 3.42 1.92 3.28
CA ALA A 45 4.22 1.28 4.31
C ALA A 45 5.36 2.20 4.80
N ARG A 46 6.06 2.88 3.88
CA ARG A 46 7.10 3.86 4.22
C ARG A 46 6.54 5.05 5.01
N ALA A 47 5.40 5.60 4.61
CA ALA A 47 4.75 6.72 5.31
C ALA A 47 4.25 6.32 6.70
N ALA A 48 3.75 5.10 6.86
CA ALA A 48 3.32 4.53 8.13
C ALA A 48 4.49 3.97 8.97
N GLN A 49 5.72 4.04 8.46
CA GLN A 49 6.94 3.54 9.11
C GLN A 49 6.83 2.06 9.51
N CYS A 50 6.20 1.25 8.65
CA CYS A 50 6.02 -0.18 8.85
C CYS A 50 6.49 -0.98 7.63
N SER A 51 6.57 -2.30 7.78
CA SER A 51 6.90 -3.20 6.67
C SER A 51 5.64 -3.62 5.91
N LEU A 52 5.75 -3.70 4.58
CA LEU A 52 4.74 -4.25 3.70
C LEU A 52 4.85 -5.78 3.67
N LEU A 53 3.90 -6.47 4.30
CA LEU A 53 3.76 -7.91 4.11
C LEU A 53 2.98 -8.18 2.82
N THR A 54 3.56 -8.98 1.91
CA THR A 54 2.93 -9.32 0.62
C THR A 54 3.18 -10.77 0.25
N LEU A 55 2.27 -11.36 -0.53
CA LEU A 55 2.49 -12.66 -1.19
C LEU A 55 3.06 -12.51 -2.60
N ASP A 56 3.16 -11.28 -3.11
CA ASP A 56 3.77 -11.01 -4.41
C ASP A 56 5.29 -10.95 -4.30
N ALA A 57 5.96 -12.03 -4.69
CA ALA A 57 7.42 -12.14 -4.69
C ALA A 57 8.10 -11.12 -5.60
N ARG A 58 7.45 -10.67 -6.69
CA ARG A 58 8.02 -9.65 -7.58
C ARG A 58 8.03 -8.29 -6.90
N LEU A 59 6.97 -7.98 -6.14
CA LEU A 59 6.92 -6.76 -5.34
C LEU A 59 7.95 -6.78 -4.21
N ALA A 60 8.03 -7.88 -3.46
CA ALA A 60 9.02 -8.05 -2.40
C ALA A 60 10.46 -7.84 -2.92
N ALA A 61 10.76 -8.37 -4.11
CA ALA A 61 12.06 -8.18 -4.75
C ALA A 61 12.30 -6.75 -5.29
N ALA A 62 11.24 -6.04 -5.71
CA ALA A 62 11.36 -4.70 -6.29
C ALA A 62 11.58 -3.59 -5.25
N VAL A 63 11.14 -3.81 -4.01
CA VAL A 63 11.30 -2.87 -2.88
C VAL A 63 11.72 -3.62 -1.60
N PRO A 64 12.92 -4.26 -1.60
CA PRO A 64 13.36 -5.12 -0.50
C PRO A 64 13.64 -4.36 0.80
N ASP A 65 13.75 -3.02 0.73
CA ASP A 65 13.88 -2.15 1.89
C ASP A 65 12.57 -2.00 2.68
N CYS A 66 11.42 -2.31 2.06
CA CYS A 66 10.13 -2.13 2.71
C CYS A 66 9.18 -3.33 2.62
N ALA A 67 9.36 -4.27 1.67
CA ALA A 67 8.45 -5.38 1.45
C ALA A 67 9.05 -6.74 1.83
N LEU A 68 8.24 -7.59 2.47
CA LEU A 68 8.61 -8.89 3.00
C LEU A 68 7.60 -9.96 2.52
N LEU A 69 8.09 -11.18 2.33
CA LEU A 69 7.25 -12.37 2.21
C LEU A 69 6.95 -12.95 3.61
N PRO A 70 5.76 -13.51 3.86
CA PRO A 70 5.49 -14.21 5.11
C PRO A 70 6.38 -15.46 5.25
N THR A 71 7.01 -15.60 6.40
CA THR A 71 7.66 -16.85 6.81
C THR A 71 6.58 -17.79 7.32
N ILE A 72 6.38 -18.90 6.60
CA ILE A 72 5.41 -19.95 6.96
C ILE A 72 6.12 -21.00 7.82
#